data_AF-A0A1F8TQT6-F1
#
_entry.id   AF-A0A1F8TQT6-F1
#
_cell.length_a   1.000
_cell.length_b   1.000
_cell.length_c   1.000
_cell.angle_alpha   90.00
_cell.angle_beta   90.00
_cell.angle_gamma   90.00
#
_symmetry.space_group_name_H-M   'P 1'
#
loop_
_entity.id
_entity.type
_entity.pdbx_description
1 polymer ?
#
loop_
_entity_poly.entity_id
_entity_poly.type
_entity_poly.pdbx_seq_one_letter_code
_entity_poly.pdbx_strand_id
1 'polypeptide(L)'
;MKSPILRLFATTFLIALVVGILVSVIGWLLGWKTSVQFSNGLFISGGLIIAFGLFSVAGGYNMRADPHLTYAQSAGNMNIEGRARRLVADMRQEFHASIFLSLTGAFLIGMAVLVGSVL
;
A
#
# COMPACT_ATOMS: atom_id res chain seq x y z
N MET A 1 -8.07 19.91 -15.38
CA MET A 1 -8.94 18.91 -14.70
C MET A 1 -8.05 17.76 -14.23
N LYS A 2 -7.59 17.77 -12.96
CA LYS A 2 -6.76 16.68 -12.41
C LYS A 2 -7.71 15.65 -11.80
N SER A 3 -8.11 14.65 -12.57
CA SER A 3 -8.97 13.59 -12.05
C SER A 3 -8.23 12.84 -10.93
N PRO A 4 -8.81 12.74 -9.72
CA PRO A 4 -8.14 12.11 -8.57
C PRO A 4 -7.72 10.67 -8.86
N ILE A 5 -8.46 10.00 -9.75
CA ILE A 5 -8.17 8.65 -10.26
C ILE A 5 -6.85 8.63 -11.05
N LEU A 6 -6.62 9.59 -11.96
CA LEU A 6 -5.40 9.62 -12.76
C LEU A 6 -4.16 9.84 -11.88
N ARG A 7 -4.29 10.67 -10.84
CA ARG A 7 -3.21 10.89 -9.86
C ARG A 7 -2.91 9.61 -9.06
N LEU A 8 -3.93 8.86 -8.66
CA LEU A 8 -3.76 7.55 -8.01
C LEU A 8 -2.97 6.59 -8.90
N PHE A 9 -3.43 6.35 -10.13
CA PHE A 9 -2.75 5.45 -11.06
C PHE A 9 -1.31 5.89 -11.35
N ALA A 10 -1.06 7.18 -11.58
CA ALA A 10 0.28 7.69 -11.82
C ALA A 10 1.22 7.49 -10.62
N THR A 11 0.71 7.68 -9.40
CA THR A 11 1.51 7.49 -8.19
C THR A 11 1.78 6.00 -7.93
N THR A 12 0.78 5.13 -8.13
CA THR A 12 0.93 3.67 -8.08
C THR A 12 1.99 3.20 -9.07
N PHE A 13 1.93 3.67 -10.31
CA PHE A 13 2.87 3.31 -11.35
C PHE A 13 4.29 3.77 -11.03
N LEU A 14 4.46 5.01 -10.52
CA LEU A 14 5.76 5.51 -10.09
C LEU A 14 6.39 4.66 -8.99
N ILE A 15 5.61 4.27 -7.98
CA ILE A 15 6.11 3.42 -6.88
C ILE A 15 6.47 2.03 -7.40
N ALA A 16 5.60 1.42 -8.23
CA ALA A 16 5.89 0.14 -8.84
C ALA A 16 7.17 0.18 -9.69
N LEU A 17 7.40 1.28 -10.41
CA LEU A 17 8.61 1.48 -11.20
C LEU A 17 9.86 1.59 -10.31
N VAL A 18 9.80 2.35 -9.22
CA VAL A 18 10.90 2.45 -8.25
C VAL A 18 11.20 1.10 -7.62
N VAL A 19 10.18 0.35 -7.18
CA VAL A 19 10.34 -1.00 -6.62
C VAL A 19 10.93 -1.95 -7.65
N GLY A 20 10.45 -1.92 -8.89
CA GLY A 20 10.99 -2.71 -9.98
C GLY A 20 12.48 -2.45 -10.21
N ILE A 21 12.89 -1.17 -10.25
CA ILE A 21 14.31 -0.79 -10.34
C ILE A 21 15.11 -1.35 -9.16
N LEU A 22 14.61 -1.21 -7.93
CA LEU A 22 15.30 -1.73 -6.74
C LEU A 22 15.48 -3.25 -6.82
N VAL A 23 14.45 -3.99 -7.21
CA VAL A 23 14.52 -5.44 -7.39
C VAL A 23 15.53 -5.81 -8.48
N SER A 24 15.55 -5.08 -9.60
CA SER A 24 16.54 -5.29 -10.66
C SER A 24 17.97 -5.01 -10.20
N VAL A 25 18.20 -3.94 -9.43
CA VAL A 25 19.52 -3.61 -8.88
C VAL A 25 19.97 -4.67 -7.87
N ILE A 26 19.09 -5.07 -6.96
CA ILE A 26 19.36 -6.13 -5.97
C ILE A 26 19.65 -7.45 -6.68
N GLY A 27 18.85 -7.81 -7.68
CA GLY A 27 19.05 -9.02 -8.47
C GLY A 27 20.39 -9.01 -9.20
N TRP A 28 20.79 -7.86 -9.76
CA TRP A 28 22.11 -7.72 -10.39
C TRP A 28 23.26 -7.88 -9.39
N LEU A 29 23.16 -7.28 -8.20
CA LEU A 29 24.14 -7.43 -7.12
C LEU A 29 24.23 -8.88 -6.59
N LEU A 30 23.09 -9.59 -6.56
CA LEU A 30 23.02 -11.01 -6.19
C LEU A 30 23.42 -11.95 -7.33
N GLY A 31 23.82 -11.41 -8.49
CA GLY A 31 24.27 -12.19 -9.63
C GLY A 31 23.16 -12.94 -10.36
N TRP A 32 21.91 -12.47 -10.29
CA TRP A 32 20.80 -13.07 -11.02
C TRP A 32 21.06 -13.01 -12.52
N LYS A 33 20.96 -14.18 -13.17
CA LYS A 33 21.26 -14.33 -14.60
C LYS A 33 20.08 -14.78 -15.43
N THR A 34 18.98 -15.18 -14.78
CA THR A 34 17.81 -15.73 -15.47
C THR A 34 16.57 -14.87 -15.23
N SER A 35 15.70 -14.80 -16.24
CA SER A 35 14.41 -14.09 -16.17
C SER A 35 13.55 -14.58 -15.00
N VAL A 36 13.59 -15.89 -14.71
CA VAL A 36 12.88 -16.52 -13.59
C VAL A 36 13.30 -15.95 -12.23
N GLN A 37 14.59 -15.66 -12.02
CA GLN A 37 15.05 -15.09 -10.75
C GLN A 37 14.52 -13.67 -10.54
N PHE A 38 14.52 -12.85 -11.58
CA PHE A 38 13.93 -11.51 -11.54
C PHE A 38 12.42 -11.55 -11.35
N SER A 39 11.72 -12.48 -12.02
CA SER A 39 10.29 -12.70 -11.84
C SER A 39 9.96 -13.08 -10.39
N ASN A 40 10.67 -14.04 -9.80
CA ASN A 40 10.49 -14.42 -8.40
C ASN A 40 10.74 -13.25 -7.44
N GLY A 41 11.78 -12.44 -7.70
CA GLY A 41 12.05 -11.22 -6.93
C GLY A 41 10.89 -10.23 -6.97
N LEU A 42 10.35 -9.95 -8.15
CA LEU A 42 9.20 -9.06 -8.33
C LEU A 42 7.94 -9.62 -7.65
N PHE A 43 7.72 -10.93 -7.73
CA PHE A 43 6.59 -11.61 -7.11
C PHE A 43 6.64 -11.50 -5.58
N ILE A 44 7.79 -11.81 -4.97
CA ILE A 44 8.00 -11.68 -3.51
C ILE A 44 7.81 -10.24 -3.06
N SER A 45 8.36 -9.28 -3.81
CA SER A 45 8.25 -7.85 -3.52
C SER A 45 6.81 -7.37 -3.58
N GLY A 46 6.06 -7.79 -4.61
CA GLY A 46 4.64 -7.51 -4.75
C GLY A 46 3.83 -8.08 -3.58
N GLY A 47 4.11 -9.34 -3.20
CA GLY A 47 3.49 -9.98 -2.03
C GLY A 47 3.77 -9.23 -0.72
N LEU A 48 5.02 -8.80 -0.49
CA LEU A 48 5.38 -8.00 0.67
C LEU A 48 4.63 -6.66 0.70
N ILE A 49 4.51 -5.97 -0.43
CA ILE A 49 3.78 -4.69 -0.51
C ILE A 49 2.30 -4.88 -0.18
N ILE A 50 1.67 -5.97 -0.66
CA ILE A 50 0.28 -6.31 -0.31
C ILE A 50 0.17 -6.59 1.19
N ALA A 51 1.07 -7.41 1.74
CA ALA A 51 1.10 -7.71 3.17
C ALA A 51 1.26 -6.44 4.01
N PHE A 52 2.20 -5.56 3.66
CA PHE A 52 2.37 -4.25 4.29
C PHE A 52 1.13 -3.36 4.15
N GLY A 53 0.44 -3.41 3.01
CA GLY A 53 -0.84 -2.74 2.79
C GLY A 53 -1.90 -3.18 3.79
N LEU A 54 -2.06 -4.50 3.95
CA LEU A 54 -2.98 -5.09 4.92
C LEU A 54 -2.59 -4.74 6.36
N PHE A 55 -1.30 -4.79 6.70
CA PHE A 55 -0.83 -4.40 8.03
C PHE A 55 -0.92 -2.90 8.30
N SER A 56 -0.89 -2.03 7.29
CA SER A 56 -1.09 -0.59 7.49
C SER A 56 -2.51 -0.27 7.99
N VAL A 57 -3.51 -1.08 7.61
CA VAL A 57 -4.87 -1.00 8.16
C VAL A 57 -4.88 -1.35 9.64
N ALA A 58 -4.10 -2.37 10.05
CA ALA A 58 -3.92 -2.72 11.46
C ALA A 58 -3.11 -1.65 12.24
N GLY A 59 -2.16 -0.96 11.59
CA GLY A 59 -1.41 0.14 12.19
C GLY A 59 -2.26 1.39 12.46
N GLY A 60 -3.28 1.66 11.62
CA GLY A 60 -4.28 2.71 11.84
C GLY A 60 -5.03 2.56 13.17
N TYR A 61 -5.20 1.32 13.66
CA TYR A 61 -5.78 1.06 14.99
C TYR A 61 -4.95 1.63 16.14
N ASN A 62 -3.61 1.68 16.04
CA ASN A 62 -2.77 2.26 17.10
C ASN A 62 -2.87 3.80 17.16
N MET A 63 -3.21 4.46 16.05
CA MET A 63 -3.54 5.90 16.07
C MET A 63 -4.91 6.19 16.73
N ARG A 64 -5.77 5.16 16.90
CA ARG A 64 -7.04 5.28 17.64
C ARG A 64 -6.86 5.20 19.16
N ALA A 65 -5.66 4.86 19.65
CA ALA A 65 -5.33 4.73 21.07
C ALA A 65 -4.80 6.04 21.67
N ASP A 66 -5.32 7.20 21.25
CA ASP A 66 -5.03 8.47 21.94
C ASP A 66 -5.86 8.52 23.24
N PRO A 67 -5.22 8.45 24.43
CA PRO A 67 -5.93 8.35 25.70
C PRO A 67 -6.81 9.57 25.99
N HIS A 68 -6.47 10.75 25.46
CA HIS A 68 -7.31 11.95 25.57
C HIS A 68 -8.62 11.82 24.78
N LEU A 69 -8.59 11.12 23.64
CA LEU A 69 -9.78 10.84 22.84
C LEU A 69 -10.68 9.79 23.48
N THR A 70 -10.09 8.71 23.99
CA THR A 70 -10.85 7.64 24.67
C THR A 70 -11.56 8.22 25.89
N TYR A 71 -10.91 9.12 26.63
CA TYR A 71 -11.51 9.82 27.76
C TYR A 71 -12.64 10.79 27.33
N ALA A 72 -12.45 11.56 26.26
CA ALA A 72 -13.50 12.44 25.73
C ALA A 72 -14.71 11.66 25.19
N GLN A 73 -14.49 10.44 24.68
CA GLN A 73 -15.56 9.55 24.23
C GLN A 73 -16.29 8.88 25.40
N SER A 74 -15.60 8.45 26.46
CA SER A 74 -16.19 7.79 27.62
C SER A 74 -16.87 8.78 28.58
N ALA A 75 -16.33 10.00 28.72
CA ALA A 75 -16.91 11.07 29.54
C ALA A 75 -18.10 11.78 28.86
N GLY A 76 -18.50 11.37 27.65
CA GLY A 76 -19.63 11.97 26.92
C GLY A 76 -19.37 13.39 26.40
N ASN A 77 -18.14 13.89 26.50
CA ASN A 77 -17.79 15.28 26.19
C ASN A 77 -17.54 15.54 24.69
N MET A 78 -17.72 14.52 23.84
CA MET A 78 -17.46 14.61 22.41
C MET A 78 -18.76 14.83 21.63
N ASN A 79 -18.88 15.98 20.94
CA ASN A 79 -20.02 16.31 20.09
C ASN A 79 -20.20 15.26 18.96
N ILE A 80 -21.46 14.89 18.66
CA ILE A 80 -21.83 13.82 17.71
C ILE A 80 -21.29 14.11 16.31
N GLU A 81 -21.32 15.36 15.86
CA GLU A 81 -20.75 15.75 14.57
C GLU A 81 -19.22 15.54 14.50
N GLY A 82 -18.53 15.78 15.62
CA GLY A 82 -17.08 15.56 15.74
C GLY A 82 -16.72 14.08 15.65
N ARG A 83 -17.56 13.19 16.20
CA ARG A 83 -17.44 11.73 16.04
C ARG A 83 -17.66 11.29 14.59
N ALA A 84 -18.71 11.80 13.94
CA ALA A 84 -19.03 11.43 12.56
C ALA A 84 -17.93 11.84 11.57
N ARG A 85 -17.41 13.06 11.67
CA ARG A 85 -16.31 13.53 10.80
C ARG A 85 -15.03 12.71 10.98
N ARG A 86 -14.74 12.26 12.20
CA ARG A 86 -13.59 11.38 12.47
C ARG A 86 -13.77 9.98 11.93
N LEU A 87 -14.93 9.36 12.13
CA LEU A 87 -15.24 8.06 11.52
C LEU A 87 -15.07 8.10 10.00
N VAL A 88 -15.51 9.18 9.35
CA VAL A 88 -15.33 9.37 7.91
C VAL A 88 -13.85 9.57 7.55
N ALA A 89 -13.08 10.32 8.34
CA ALA A 89 -11.65 10.51 8.10
C ALA A 89 -10.85 9.21 8.27
N ASP A 90 -11.14 8.43 9.32
CA ASP A 90 -10.49 7.16 9.63
C ASP A 90 -10.79 6.13 8.55
N MET A 91 -12.06 5.97 8.16
CA MET A 91 -12.43 5.09 7.05
C MET A 91 -11.76 5.53 5.75
N ARG A 92 -11.74 6.84 5.45
CA ARG A 92 -11.13 7.35 4.23
C ARG A 92 -9.62 7.10 4.18
N GLN A 93 -8.92 7.22 5.30
CA GLN A 93 -7.47 7.02 5.35
C GLN A 93 -7.10 5.53 5.24
N GLU A 94 -7.83 4.64 5.91
CA GLU A 94 -7.60 3.19 5.86
C GLU A 94 -7.94 2.57 4.51
N PHE A 95 -9.07 2.93 3.92
CA PHE A 95 -9.45 2.42 2.59
C PHE A 95 -8.51 2.93 1.50
N HIS A 96 -8.06 4.18 1.58
CA HIS A 96 -7.21 4.75 0.53
C HIS A 96 -5.80 4.11 0.54
N ALA A 97 -5.21 3.86 1.72
CA ALA A 97 -3.90 3.22 1.82
C ALA A 97 -3.95 1.74 1.42
N SER A 98 -4.95 0.99 1.90
CA SER A 98 -5.09 -0.44 1.59
C SER A 98 -5.38 -0.72 0.12
N ILE A 99 -6.31 0.03 -0.49
CA ILE A 99 -6.64 -0.10 -1.92
C ILE A 99 -5.42 0.24 -2.76
N PHE A 100 -4.70 1.31 -2.42
CA PHE A 100 -3.53 1.76 -3.17
C PHE A 100 -2.36 0.75 -3.12
N LEU A 101 -2.04 0.23 -1.93
CA LEU A 101 -0.97 -0.77 -1.76
C LEU A 101 -1.34 -2.10 -2.43
N SER A 102 -2.61 -2.52 -2.34
CA SER A 102 -3.09 -3.73 -3.01
C SER A 102 -3.01 -3.63 -4.54
N LEU A 103 -3.44 -2.48 -5.12
CA LEU A 103 -3.31 -2.22 -6.56
C LEU A 103 -1.85 -2.21 -7.02
N THR A 104 -0.97 -1.59 -6.24
CA THR A 104 0.46 -1.54 -6.53
C THR A 104 1.08 -2.94 -6.52
N GLY A 105 0.77 -3.75 -5.51
CA GLY A 105 1.25 -5.12 -5.40
C GLY A 105 0.70 -6.04 -6.49
N ALA A 106 -0.59 -5.93 -6.81
CA ALA A 106 -1.20 -6.67 -7.92
C ALA A 106 -0.55 -6.33 -9.27
N PHE A 107 -0.22 -5.05 -9.50
CA PHE A 107 0.49 -4.61 -10.69
C PHE A 107 1.89 -5.22 -10.78
N LEU A 108 2.64 -5.24 -9.68
CA LEU A 108 3.97 -5.85 -9.62
C LEU A 108 3.91 -7.36 -9.88
N ILE A 109 2.91 -8.06 -9.32
CA ILE A 109 2.68 -9.49 -9.59
C ILE A 109 2.34 -9.70 -11.07
N GLY A 110 1.49 -8.87 -11.68
CA GLY A 110 1.19 -8.93 -13.10
C GLY A 110 2.44 -8.76 -13.98
N MET A 111 3.32 -7.82 -13.62
CA MET A 111 4.61 -7.64 -14.29
C MET A 111 5.54 -8.84 -14.09
N ALA A 112 5.56 -9.45 -12.90
CA ALA A 112 6.34 -10.66 -12.64
C ALA A 112 5.90 -11.83 -13.54
N VAL A 113 4.58 -12.03 -13.72
CA VAL A 113 4.05 -13.05 -14.62
C VAL A 113 4.44 -12.76 -16.06
N LEU A 114 4.31 -11.51 -16.53
CA LEU A 114 4.71 -11.12 -17.88
C LEU A 114 6.19 -11.39 -18.14
N VAL A 115 7.08 -11.03 -17.21
CA VAL A 115 8.52 -11.31 -17.32
C VAL A 115 8.78 -12.82 -17.34
N GLY A 116 8.06 -13.60 -16.55
CA GLY A 116 8.18 -15.06 -16.53
C GLY A 116 7.59 -15.76 -17.76
N SER A 117 6.64 -15.14 -18.47
CA SER A 117 5.99 -15.73 -19.65
C SER A 117 6.58 -15.28 -20.99
N VAL A 118 7.24 -14.11 -21.04
CA VAL A 118 7.73 -13.49 -22.28
C VAL A 118 9.24 -13.74 -22.53
N LEU A 119 9.99 -14.25 -21.54
CA LEU A 119 11.46 -14.40 -21.56
C LEU A 119 11.93 -15.77 -21.07
#